data_AF-A0A9N8LMK5-F1
#
_entry.id   AF-A0A9N8LMK5-F1
#
_cell.length_a   1.000
_cell.length_b   1.000
_cell.length_c   1.000
_cell.angle_alpha   90.00
_cell.angle_beta   90.00
_cell.angle_gamma   90.00
#
_symmetry.space_group_name_H-M   'P 1'
#
loop_
_entity.id
_entity.type
_entity.pdbx_description
1 polymer ?
#
loop_
_entity_poly.entity_id
_entity_poly.type
_entity_poly.pdbx_seq_one_letter_code
_entity_poly.pdbx_strand_id
1 'polypeptide(L)'
;DKGDETEEQLNAFAKVAAENLPSGALTREQVEEATGLSGEAYDKEFLQRFPIRADTFKLSARVSHVLSESARVLAFKNVCANTSDNSATEAYKQLAKLMNDSHTSLRGEFESSCPELDEIVEIALKNGAWAARQTGAGWGGSAVNLVPQPDVPRFISAIRKGYFEKRFSSSVDPSSPQHKTAEELESAVLVSEPAGGACLYYI
;
A
#
# COMPACT_ATOMS: atom_id res chain seq x y z
N ASP A 1 -21.87 0.68 20.08
CA ASP A 1 -20.41 0.50 19.91
C ASP A 1 -19.97 1.53 18.87
N LYS A 2 -18.93 2.34 19.12
CA LYS A 2 -18.57 3.47 18.22
C LYS A 2 -17.93 3.00 16.90
N GLY A 3 -17.44 1.76 16.86
CA GLY A 3 -16.85 1.17 15.64
C GLY A 3 -17.89 0.96 14.53
N ASP A 4 -19.07 0.46 14.91
CA ASP A 4 -20.17 0.13 14.00
C ASP A 4 -20.71 1.39 13.28
N GLU A 5 -20.91 2.48 14.04
CA GLU A 5 -21.30 3.79 13.47
C GLU A 5 -20.25 4.33 12.47
N THR A 6 -18.95 4.07 12.69
CA THR A 6 -17.90 4.56 11.80
C THR A 6 -17.88 3.79 10.47
N GLU A 7 -18.11 2.48 10.51
CA GLU A 7 -18.21 1.65 9.30
C GLU A 7 -19.44 2.00 8.46
N GLU A 8 -20.59 2.21 9.11
CA GLU A 8 -21.80 2.68 8.44
C GLU A 8 -21.59 4.02 7.74
N GLN A 9 -20.91 4.97 8.40
CA GLN A 9 -20.57 6.26 7.81
C GLN A 9 -19.64 6.14 6.60
N LEU A 10 -18.59 5.31 6.67
CA LEU A 10 -17.69 5.07 5.54
C LEU A 10 -18.44 4.50 4.34
N ASN A 11 -19.34 3.55 4.58
CA ASN A 11 -20.17 2.95 3.52
C ASN A 11 -21.13 3.98 2.92
N ALA A 12 -21.74 4.83 3.74
CA ALA A 12 -22.59 5.92 3.27
C ALA A 12 -21.79 6.92 2.40
N PHE A 13 -20.60 7.32 2.83
CA PHE A 13 -19.72 8.18 2.03
C PHE A 13 -19.29 7.53 0.72
N ALA A 14 -18.96 6.24 0.73
CA ALA A 14 -18.57 5.51 -0.47
C ALA A 14 -19.72 5.48 -1.49
N LYS A 15 -20.96 5.28 -1.02
CA LYS A 15 -22.16 5.34 -1.85
C LYS A 15 -22.36 6.74 -2.44
N VAL A 16 -22.31 7.79 -1.61
CA VAL A 16 -22.44 9.18 -2.08
C VAL A 16 -21.35 9.51 -3.11
N ALA A 17 -20.11 9.12 -2.86
CA ALA A 17 -19.01 9.34 -3.79
C ALA A 17 -19.24 8.62 -5.13
N ALA A 18 -19.69 7.36 -5.11
CA ALA A 18 -19.98 6.60 -6.31
C ALA A 18 -21.15 7.19 -7.13
N GLU A 19 -22.15 7.78 -6.47
CA GLU A 19 -23.32 8.39 -7.11
C GLU A 19 -23.05 9.79 -7.67
N ASN A 20 -22.08 10.53 -7.09
CA ASN A 20 -21.90 11.96 -7.38
C ASN A 20 -20.57 12.29 -8.07
N LEU A 21 -19.54 11.46 -7.96
CA LEU A 21 -18.27 11.73 -8.62
C LEU A 21 -18.28 11.19 -10.06
N PRO A 22 -17.86 12.00 -11.04
CA PRO A 22 -17.75 11.55 -12.41
C PRO A 22 -16.71 10.43 -12.52
N SER A 23 -17.02 9.43 -13.34
CA SER A 23 -16.10 8.33 -13.63
C SER A 23 -14.93 8.80 -14.49
N GLY A 24 -13.73 8.31 -14.22
CA GLY A 24 -12.54 8.58 -15.01
C GLY A 24 -11.75 9.81 -14.55
N ALA A 25 -10.82 10.24 -15.40
CA ALA A 25 -9.95 11.37 -15.14
C ALA A 25 -10.60 12.66 -15.68
N LEU A 26 -10.62 13.72 -14.87
CA LEU A 26 -11.18 15.01 -15.25
C LEU A 26 -10.10 15.95 -15.76
N THR A 27 -10.40 16.74 -16.79
CA THR A 27 -9.51 17.82 -17.25
C THR A 27 -9.54 19.00 -16.27
N ARG A 28 -8.63 19.95 -16.49
CA ARG A 28 -8.61 21.21 -15.74
C ARG A 28 -9.93 21.97 -15.84
N GLU A 29 -10.50 22.08 -17.04
CA GLU A 29 -11.76 22.79 -17.28
C GLU A 29 -12.93 22.15 -16.51
N GLN A 30 -12.98 20.82 -16.46
CA GLN A 30 -14.05 20.10 -15.77
C GLN A 30 -13.99 20.29 -14.25
N VAL A 31 -12.79 20.30 -13.65
CA VAL A 31 -12.66 20.55 -12.20
C VAL A 31 -12.88 22.02 -11.85
N GLU A 32 -12.53 22.95 -12.74
CA GLU A 32 -12.86 24.37 -12.57
C GLU A 32 -14.37 24.61 -12.63
N GLU A 33 -15.05 24.00 -13.61
CA GLU A 33 -16.52 24.05 -13.72
C GLU A 33 -17.19 23.45 -12.47
N ALA A 34 -16.73 22.28 -12.01
CA ALA A 34 -17.30 21.61 -10.84
C ALA A 34 -17.11 22.39 -9.52
N THR A 35 -16.05 23.20 -9.42
CA THR A 35 -15.74 23.99 -8.22
C THR A 35 -16.24 25.43 -8.29
N GLY A 36 -16.56 25.93 -9.49
CA GLY A 36 -16.88 27.33 -9.73
C GLY A 36 -15.67 28.28 -9.62
N LEU A 37 -14.46 27.74 -9.51
CA LEU A 37 -13.20 28.49 -9.45
C LEU A 37 -12.42 28.28 -10.76
N SER A 38 -11.76 29.31 -11.26
CA SER A 38 -10.95 29.23 -12.49
C SER A 38 -9.62 29.95 -12.36
N GLY A 39 -8.65 29.52 -13.18
CA GLY A 39 -7.32 30.14 -13.29
C GLY A 39 -6.62 30.27 -11.94
N GLU A 40 -6.12 31.47 -11.64
CA GLU A 40 -5.38 31.76 -10.39
C GLU A 40 -6.21 31.48 -9.13
N ALA A 41 -7.54 31.64 -9.17
CA ALA A 41 -8.39 31.38 -8.01
C ALA A 41 -8.43 29.88 -7.68
N TYR A 42 -8.52 29.02 -8.71
CA TYR A 42 -8.43 27.58 -8.55
C TYR A 42 -7.02 27.17 -8.06
N ASP A 43 -5.97 27.73 -8.67
CA ASP A 43 -4.59 27.43 -8.29
C ASP A 43 -4.31 27.81 -6.84
N LYS A 44 -4.77 29.00 -6.42
CA LYS A 44 -4.64 29.48 -5.04
C LYS A 44 -5.28 28.51 -4.03
N GLU A 45 -6.47 28.01 -4.36
CA GLU A 45 -7.22 27.12 -3.46
C GLU A 45 -6.61 25.71 -3.40
N PHE A 46 -6.30 25.11 -4.56
CA PHE A 46 -6.00 23.68 -4.63
C PHE A 46 -4.53 23.35 -4.91
N LEU A 47 -3.79 24.23 -5.61
CA LEU A 47 -2.49 23.89 -6.18
C LEU A 47 -1.31 24.75 -5.69
N GLN A 48 -1.54 25.82 -4.92
CA GLN A 48 -0.49 26.78 -4.57
C GLN A 48 0.54 26.22 -3.57
N ARG A 49 0.11 25.31 -2.70
CA ARG A 49 0.95 24.85 -1.58
C ARG A 49 2.17 24.06 -2.04
N PHE A 50 2.05 23.30 -3.12
CA PHE A 50 3.12 22.46 -3.64
C PHE A 50 3.13 22.52 -5.17
N PRO A 51 4.31 22.42 -5.82
CA PRO A 51 4.37 22.37 -7.27
C PRO A 51 3.66 21.11 -7.78
N ILE A 52 2.54 21.30 -8.49
CA ILE A 52 1.75 20.20 -9.06
C ILE A 52 1.84 20.28 -10.58
N ARG A 53 2.07 19.12 -11.20
CA ARG A 53 1.95 18.93 -12.65
C ARG A 53 0.88 17.87 -12.87
N ALA A 54 -0.28 18.30 -13.35
CA ALA A 54 -1.41 17.42 -13.59
C ALA A 54 -2.15 17.87 -14.85
N ASP A 55 -2.23 16.97 -15.82
CA ASP A 55 -3.08 17.16 -17.00
C ASP A 55 -4.54 16.75 -16.70
N THR A 56 -4.71 15.82 -15.75
CA THR A 56 -6.02 15.32 -15.34
C THR A 56 -6.09 14.99 -13.85
N PHE A 57 -7.30 14.91 -13.30
CA PHE A 57 -7.62 14.67 -11.90
C PHE A 57 -8.54 13.45 -11.74
N LYS A 58 -8.05 12.37 -11.11
CA LYS A 58 -8.79 11.10 -10.95
C LYS A 58 -9.60 11.05 -9.65
N LEU A 59 -10.52 12.00 -9.46
CA LEU A 59 -11.23 12.19 -8.19
C LEU A 59 -11.94 10.90 -7.70
N SER A 60 -12.71 10.26 -8.57
CA SER A 60 -13.47 9.04 -8.23
C SER A 60 -12.56 7.89 -7.76
N ALA A 61 -11.46 7.63 -8.47
CA ALA A 61 -10.51 6.58 -8.11
C ALA A 61 -9.80 6.88 -6.77
N ARG A 62 -9.35 8.12 -6.56
CA ARG A 62 -8.66 8.51 -5.32
C ARG A 62 -9.60 8.46 -4.10
N VAL A 63 -10.83 8.92 -4.24
CA VAL A 63 -11.84 8.84 -3.16
C VAL A 63 -12.22 7.39 -2.87
N SER A 64 -12.45 6.58 -3.91
CA SER A 64 -12.73 5.14 -3.76
C SER A 64 -11.61 4.41 -3.03
N HIS A 65 -10.36 4.71 -3.36
CA HIS A 65 -9.21 4.16 -2.64
C HIS A 65 -9.24 4.54 -1.16
N VAL A 66 -9.32 5.84 -0.84
CA VAL A 66 -9.25 6.34 0.54
C VAL A 66 -10.35 5.75 1.41
N LEU A 67 -11.60 5.75 0.94
CA LEU A 67 -12.72 5.21 1.70
C LEU A 67 -12.62 3.69 1.88
N SER A 68 -12.28 2.96 0.81
CA SER A 68 -12.15 1.50 0.90
C SER A 68 -10.94 1.06 1.73
N GLU A 69 -9.82 1.79 1.70
CA GLU A 69 -8.66 1.50 2.55
C GLU A 69 -8.98 1.79 4.02
N SER A 70 -9.72 2.86 4.30
CA SER A 70 -10.18 3.17 5.67
C SER A 70 -11.08 2.07 6.22
N ALA A 71 -12.02 1.56 5.41
CA ALA A 71 -12.86 0.42 5.77
C ALA A 71 -12.02 -0.85 6.01
N ARG A 72 -11.00 -1.12 5.17
CA ARG A 72 -10.08 -2.25 5.36
C ARG A 72 -9.32 -2.17 6.68
N VAL A 73 -8.92 -0.98 7.13
CA VAL A 73 -8.26 -0.79 8.43
C VAL A 73 -9.17 -1.18 9.59
N LEU A 74 -10.43 -0.75 9.57
CA LEU A 74 -11.41 -1.11 10.60
C LEU A 74 -11.69 -2.62 10.60
N ALA A 75 -11.90 -3.20 9.41
CA ALA A 75 -12.07 -4.64 9.26
C ALA A 75 -10.86 -5.42 9.79
N PHE A 76 -9.63 -5.00 9.45
CA PHE A 76 -8.39 -5.64 9.92
C PHE A 76 -8.30 -5.58 11.44
N LYS A 77 -8.58 -4.42 12.03
CA LYS A 77 -8.62 -4.24 13.49
C LYS A 77 -9.66 -5.16 14.14
N ASN A 78 -10.86 -5.24 13.58
CA ASN A 78 -11.95 -6.06 14.13
C ASN A 78 -11.62 -7.55 14.07
N VAL A 79 -11.00 -8.02 12.97
CA VAL A 79 -10.50 -9.40 12.89
C VAL A 79 -9.48 -9.64 14.00
N CYS A 80 -8.47 -8.78 14.15
CA CYS A 80 -7.47 -8.93 15.22
C CYS A 80 -8.09 -8.92 16.64
N ALA A 81 -9.07 -8.05 16.90
CA ALA A 81 -9.66 -7.90 18.23
C ALA A 81 -10.61 -9.04 18.63
N ASN A 82 -11.28 -9.67 17.66
CA ASN A 82 -12.29 -10.69 17.90
C ASN A 82 -11.79 -12.13 17.65
N THR A 83 -10.51 -12.29 17.35
CA THR A 83 -9.91 -13.62 17.13
C THR A 83 -9.67 -14.32 18.46
N SER A 84 -10.14 -15.56 18.56
CA SER A 84 -9.76 -16.50 19.62
C SER A 84 -8.80 -17.56 19.09
N ASP A 85 -8.04 -18.22 19.97
CA ASP A 85 -7.01 -19.21 19.59
C ASP A 85 -7.53 -20.32 18.65
N ASN A 86 -8.78 -20.76 18.83
CA ASN A 86 -9.40 -21.80 17.99
C ASN A 86 -9.78 -21.33 16.57
N SER A 87 -9.67 -20.04 16.28
CA SER A 87 -10.06 -19.41 15.01
C SER A 87 -8.89 -18.76 14.25
N ALA A 88 -7.66 -18.91 14.76
CA ALA A 88 -6.48 -18.18 14.26
C ALA A 88 -6.27 -18.36 12.74
N THR A 89 -6.41 -19.58 12.21
CA THR A 89 -6.21 -19.82 10.77
C THR A 89 -7.21 -19.04 9.90
N GLU A 90 -8.48 -18.97 10.31
CA GLU A 90 -9.50 -18.26 9.54
C GLU A 90 -9.34 -16.74 9.67
N ALA A 91 -8.97 -16.26 10.85
CA ALA A 91 -8.61 -14.87 11.05
C ALA A 91 -7.48 -14.44 10.11
N TYR A 92 -6.39 -15.21 10.05
CA TYR A 92 -5.28 -14.87 9.16
C TYR A 92 -5.66 -14.88 7.68
N LYS A 93 -6.56 -15.76 7.22
CA LYS A 93 -7.07 -15.70 5.83
C LYS A 93 -7.84 -14.41 5.56
N GLN A 94 -8.65 -13.96 6.52
CA GLN A 94 -9.35 -12.68 6.42
C GLN A 94 -8.37 -11.51 6.36
N LEU A 95 -7.37 -11.48 7.26
CA LEU A 95 -6.30 -10.49 7.24
C LEU A 95 -5.53 -10.50 5.91
N ALA A 96 -5.22 -11.70 5.39
CA ALA A 96 -4.54 -11.87 4.14
C ALA A 96 -5.34 -11.30 2.96
N LYS A 97 -6.65 -11.58 2.92
CA LYS A 97 -7.55 -11.01 1.91
C LYS A 97 -7.53 -9.48 1.96
N LEU A 98 -7.65 -8.89 3.15
CA LEU A 98 -7.64 -7.43 3.33
C LEU A 98 -6.34 -6.80 2.84
N MET A 99 -5.18 -7.42 3.11
CA MET A 99 -3.88 -6.94 2.65
C MET A 99 -3.74 -7.00 1.12
N ASN A 100 -4.18 -8.09 0.48
CA ASN A 100 -4.12 -8.23 -0.97
C ASN A 100 -5.09 -7.29 -1.71
N ASP A 101 -6.29 -7.10 -1.16
CA ASP A 101 -7.29 -6.14 -1.66
C ASP A 101 -6.74 -4.70 -1.56
N SER A 102 -6.04 -4.39 -0.46
CA SER A 102 -5.34 -3.12 -0.29
C SER A 102 -4.26 -2.90 -1.36
N HIS A 103 -3.42 -3.90 -1.64
CA HIS A 103 -2.42 -3.78 -2.71
C HIS A 103 -3.07 -3.57 -4.09
N THR A 104 -4.14 -4.30 -4.38
CA THR A 104 -4.90 -4.15 -5.62
C THR A 104 -5.44 -2.72 -5.77
N SER A 105 -5.99 -2.16 -4.70
CA SER A 105 -6.47 -0.78 -4.67
C SER A 105 -5.34 0.24 -4.82
N LEU A 106 -4.20 0.03 -4.17
CA LEU A 106 -3.02 0.91 -4.32
C LEU A 106 -2.46 0.89 -5.75
N ARG A 107 -2.49 -0.26 -6.41
CA ARG A 107 -2.03 -0.43 -7.78
C ARG A 107 -3.00 0.17 -8.80
N GLY A 108 -4.30 -0.11 -8.67
CA GLY A 108 -5.31 0.28 -9.65
C GLY A 108 -5.93 1.65 -9.39
N GLU A 109 -6.45 1.86 -8.17
CA GLU A 109 -7.25 3.04 -7.81
C GLU A 109 -6.37 4.21 -7.37
N PHE A 110 -5.31 3.95 -6.60
CA PHE A 110 -4.40 5.00 -6.13
C PHE A 110 -3.20 5.23 -7.06
N GLU A 111 -2.86 4.22 -7.86
CA GLU A 111 -1.73 4.23 -8.80
C GLU A 111 -0.39 4.61 -8.15
N SER A 112 -0.19 4.15 -6.90
CA SER A 112 1.06 4.35 -6.17
C SER A 112 1.96 3.11 -6.15
N SER A 113 1.67 2.07 -6.92
CA SER A 113 2.59 0.94 -7.06
C SER A 113 3.67 1.23 -8.11
N CYS A 114 4.57 0.26 -8.32
CA CYS A 114 5.51 0.26 -9.43
C CYS A 114 5.79 -1.18 -9.88
N PRO A 115 6.35 -1.40 -11.09
CA PRO A 115 6.64 -2.74 -11.60
C PRO A 115 7.50 -3.59 -10.65
N GLU A 116 8.45 -2.96 -9.97
CA GLU A 116 9.32 -3.59 -8.98
C GLU A 116 8.55 -4.13 -7.77
N LEU A 117 7.65 -3.32 -7.21
CA LEU A 117 6.81 -3.72 -6.08
C LEU A 117 5.81 -4.80 -6.49
N ASP A 118 5.18 -4.67 -7.66
CA ASP A 118 4.23 -5.64 -8.19
C ASP A 118 4.90 -7.01 -8.36
N GLU A 119 6.16 -7.05 -8.85
CA GLU A 119 6.91 -8.30 -8.98
C GLU A 119 7.30 -8.90 -7.61
N ILE A 120 7.72 -8.08 -6.65
CA ILE A 120 7.99 -8.57 -5.28
C ILE A 120 6.73 -9.21 -4.69
N VAL A 121 5.57 -8.57 -4.85
CA VAL A 121 4.28 -9.11 -4.39
C VAL A 121 3.94 -10.42 -5.09
N GLU A 122 4.12 -10.49 -6.41
CA GLU A 122 3.86 -11.72 -7.17
C GLU A 122 4.76 -12.89 -6.71
N ILE A 123 6.06 -12.63 -6.54
CA ILE A 123 7.01 -13.62 -6.05
C ILE A 123 6.63 -14.03 -4.62
N ALA A 124 6.27 -13.08 -3.77
CA ALA A 124 5.90 -13.37 -2.39
C ALA A 124 4.71 -14.34 -2.30
N LEU A 125 3.63 -14.04 -3.02
CA LEU A 125 2.42 -14.85 -3.04
C LEU A 125 2.66 -16.26 -3.60
N LYS A 126 3.48 -16.37 -4.66
CA LYS A 126 3.85 -17.68 -5.24
C LYS A 126 4.71 -18.54 -4.31
N ASN A 127 5.37 -17.94 -3.31
CA ASN A 127 6.35 -18.62 -2.46
C ASN A 127 5.91 -18.73 -0.98
N GLY A 128 4.60 -18.70 -0.73
CA GLY A 128 4.02 -19.06 0.57
C GLY A 128 3.64 -17.89 1.46
N ALA A 129 3.75 -16.64 0.98
CA ALA A 129 3.04 -15.55 1.66
C ALA A 129 1.53 -15.73 1.47
N TRP A 130 0.77 -15.60 2.55
CA TRP A 130 -0.68 -15.52 2.50
C TRP A 130 -1.13 -14.19 1.92
N ALA A 131 -0.38 -13.13 2.19
CA ALA A 131 -0.58 -11.83 1.58
C ALA A 131 0.70 -11.03 1.44
N ALA A 132 0.70 -10.11 0.48
CA ALA A 132 1.79 -9.20 0.21
C ALA A 132 1.24 -7.87 -0.31
N ARG A 133 1.78 -6.76 0.19
CA ARG A 133 1.43 -5.41 -0.27
C ARG A 133 2.60 -4.45 -0.13
N GLN A 134 2.64 -3.42 -0.96
CA GLN A 134 3.52 -2.28 -0.73
C GLN A 134 3.25 -1.62 0.64
N THR A 135 4.24 -0.92 1.20
CA THR A 135 4.08 -0.15 2.44
C THR A 135 4.86 1.16 2.35
N GLY A 136 4.37 2.19 3.05
CA GLY A 136 4.83 3.57 2.90
C GLY A 136 4.09 4.31 1.79
N ALA A 137 4.76 5.29 1.17
CA ALA A 137 4.15 6.16 0.16
C ALA A 137 3.90 5.47 -1.18
N GLY A 138 4.71 4.45 -1.53
CA GLY A 138 4.69 3.80 -2.83
C GLY A 138 5.69 4.40 -3.84
N TRP A 139 5.47 4.10 -5.12
CA TRP A 139 6.37 4.38 -6.25
C TRP A 139 7.79 3.84 -6.04
N GLY A 140 7.88 2.69 -5.37
CA GLY A 140 9.12 2.06 -4.89
C GLY A 140 9.07 1.82 -3.38
N GLY A 141 10.23 1.66 -2.75
CA GLY A 141 10.33 1.40 -1.33
C GLY A 141 10.14 -0.08 -0.97
N SER A 142 9.28 -0.37 0.00
CA SER A 142 9.20 -1.68 0.64
C SER A 142 7.86 -2.38 0.44
N ALA A 143 7.87 -3.71 0.55
CA ALA A 143 6.67 -4.53 0.67
C ALA A 143 6.62 -5.21 2.05
N VAL A 144 5.42 -5.37 2.60
CA VAL A 144 5.15 -6.13 3.82
C VAL A 144 4.37 -7.40 3.46
N ASN A 145 4.79 -8.53 4.04
CA ASN A 145 4.31 -9.86 3.68
C ASN A 145 3.83 -10.60 4.92
N LEU A 146 2.65 -11.21 4.85
CA LEU A 146 2.13 -12.10 5.87
C LEU A 146 2.51 -13.53 5.50
N VAL A 147 3.42 -14.14 6.27
CA VAL A 147 4.01 -15.45 5.99
C VAL A 147 3.87 -16.34 7.21
N PRO A 148 3.43 -17.61 7.07
CA PRO A 148 3.49 -18.57 8.18
C PRO A 148 4.91 -18.72 8.71
N GLN A 149 5.09 -18.66 10.02
CA GLN A 149 6.41 -18.68 10.66
C GLN A 149 7.32 -19.85 10.20
N PRO A 150 6.81 -21.09 10.02
CA PRO A 150 7.64 -22.20 9.52
C PRO A 150 8.16 -21.99 8.08
N ASP A 151 7.48 -21.19 7.28
CA ASP A 151 7.80 -20.96 5.86
C ASP A 151 8.78 -19.80 5.64
N VAL A 152 9.07 -19.00 6.68
CA VAL A 152 9.91 -17.79 6.58
C VAL A 152 11.29 -18.06 5.96
N PRO A 153 12.06 -19.09 6.34
CA PRO A 153 13.37 -19.34 5.72
C PRO A 153 13.29 -19.62 4.21
N ARG A 154 12.29 -20.41 3.79
CA ARG A 154 12.04 -20.69 2.37
C ARG A 154 11.62 -19.42 1.63
N PHE A 155 10.72 -18.65 2.22
CA PHE A 155 10.23 -17.39 1.68
C PHE A 155 11.35 -16.39 1.41
N ILE A 156 12.24 -16.17 2.38
CA ILE A 156 13.40 -15.26 2.23
C ILE A 156 14.30 -15.71 1.08
N SER A 157 14.60 -17.01 0.99
CA SER A 157 15.40 -17.55 -0.12
C SER A 157 14.75 -17.32 -1.47
N ALA A 158 13.43 -17.47 -1.56
CA ALA A 158 12.68 -17.25 -2.79
C ALA A 158 12.68 -15.78 -3.22
N ILE A 159 12.53 -14.82 -2.31
CA ILE A 159 12.60 -13.39 -2.63
C ILE A 159 14.01 -13.00 -3.09
N ARG A 160 15.05 -13.46 -2.36
CA ARG A 160 16.46 -13.16 -2.72
C ARG A 160 16.80 -13.65 -4.12
N LYS A 161 16.55 -14.93 -4.41
CA LYS A 161 16.81 -15.54 -5.72
C LYS A 161 15.86 -15.06 -6.81
N GLY A 162 14.61 -14.85 -6.44
CA GLY A 162 13.52 -14.54 -7.37
C GLY A 162 13.54 -13.11 -7.88
N TYR A 163 13.99 -12.17 -7.04
CA TYR A 163 13.95 -10.73 -7.31
C TYR A 163 15.33 -10.07 -7.26
N PHE A 164 16.03 -10.16 -6.13
CA PHE A 164 17.25 -9.37 -5.87
C PHE A 164 18.45 -9.85 -6.68
N GLU A 165 18.80 -11.14 -6.62
CA GLU A 165 19.97 -11.70 -7.32
C GLU A 165 19.84 -11.63 -8.86
N LYS A 166 18.62 -11.46 -9.39
CA LYS A 166 18.40 -11.26 -10.83
C LYS A 166 18.69 -9.84 -11.30
N ARG A 167 18.64 -8.85 -10.38
CA ARG A 167 18.73 -7.42 -10.69
C ARG A 167 20.01 -6.78 -10.21
N PHE A 168 20.56 -7.31 -9.11
CA PHE A 168 21.65 -6.70 -8.39
C PHE A 168 22.77 -7.70 -8.17
N SER A 169 24.01 -7.24 -8.32
CA SER A 169 25.19 -8.07 -8.11
C SER A 169 26.37 -7.22 -7.67
N SER A 170 27.31 -7.82 -6.93
CA SER A 170 28.59 -7.18 -6.62
C SER A 170 29.56 -7.20 -7.82
N SER A 171 29.25 -8.00 -8.84
CA SER A 171 30.10 -8.18 -10.04
C SER A 171 29.87 -7.14 -11.13
N VAL A 172 28.82 -6.32 -11.04
CA VAL A 172 28.60 -5.21 -11.98
C VAL A 172 29.41 -3.97 -11.58
N ASP A 173 29.60 -3.07 -12.54
CA ASP A 173 30.33 -1.81 -12.35
C ASP A 173 29.89 -1.09 -11.06
N PRO A 174 30.81 -0.70 -10.14
CA PRO A 174 30.47 -0.01 -8.90
C PRO A 174 29.69 1.30 -9.05
N SER A 175 29.75 1.95 -10.22
CA SER A 175 28.97 3.16 -10.53
C SER A 175 27.54 2.86 -10.99
N SER A 176 27.25 1.61 -11.33
CA SER A 176 25.92 1.17 -11.75
C SER A 176 24.95 1.15 -10.56
N PRO A 177 23.69 1.60 -10.73
CA PRO A 177 22.66 1.45 -9.71
C PRO A 177 22.34 -0.02 -9.41
N GLN A 178 22.71 -0.95 -10.30
CA GLN A 178 22.59 -2.39 -10.10
C GLN A 178 23.70 -2.98 -9.20
N HIS A 179 24.76 -2.22 -8.87
CA HIS A 179 25.78 -2.68 -7.95
C HIS A 179 25.24 -2.73 -6.52
N LYS A 180 25.33 -3.91 -5.90
CA LYS A 180 25.01 -4.12 -4.48
C LYS A 180 25.98 -5.14 -3.88
N THR A 181 26.47 -4.85 -2.69
CA THR A 181 27.27 -5.76 -1.88
C THR A 181 26.43 -6.93 -1.36
N ALA A 182 27.09 -8.00 -0.92
CA ALA A 182 26.40 -9.13 -0.30
C ALA A 182 25.62 -8.71 0.96
N GLU A 183 26.15 -7.78 1.75
CA GLU A 183 25.51 -7.25 2.96
C GLU A 183 24.25 -6.44 2.66
N GLU A 184 24.28 -5.59 1.61
CA GLU A 184 23.10 -4.86 1.14
C GLU A 184 22.00 -5.82 0.65
N LEU A 185 22.36 -6.89 -0.06
CA LEU A 185 21.40 -7.90 -0.52
C LEU A 185 20.87 -8.74 0.64
N GLU A 186 21.69 -9.01 1.66
CA GLU A 186 21.27 -9.73 2.86
C GLU A 186 20.26 -8.91 3.66
N SER A 187 20.52 -7.62 3.86
CA SER A 187 19.68 -6.68 4.60
C SER A 187 18.40 -6.26 3.86
N ALA A 188 18.29 -6.53 2.56
CA ALA A 188 17.11 -6.17 1.76
C ALA A 188 15.83 -6.94 2.13
N VAL A 189 15.95 -8.06 2.87
CA VAL A 189 14.81 -8.84 3.39
C VAL A 189 14.99 -9.06 4.87
N LEU A 190 14.07 -8.52 5.67
CA LEU A 190 14.08 -8.61 7.12
C LEU A 190 12.80 -9.24 7.67
N VAL A 191 12.91 -9.88 8.82
CA VAL A 191 11.80 -10.38 9.62
C VAL A 191 11.68 -9.46 10.83
N SER A 192 10.48 -8.94 11.08
CA SER A 192 10.23 -8.01 12.18
C SER A 192 9.06 -8.48 13.02
N GLU A 193 9.13 -8.16 14.30
CA GLU A 193 8.03 -8.22 15.25
C GLU A 193 7.68 -6.79 15.70
N PRO A 194 6.48 -6.54 16.26
CA PRO A 194 6.15 -5.25 16.84
C PRO A 194 7.15 -4.88 17.95
N ALA A 195 7.83 -3.74 17.79
CA ALA A 195 8.83 -3.25 18.74
C ALA A 195 8.32 -2.07 19.57
N GLY A 196 9.03 -1.75 20.66
CA GLY A 196 8.77 -0.55 21.45
C GLY A 196 9.03 0.75 20.69
N GLY A 197 8.41 1.84 21.17
CA GLY A 197 8.61 3.18 20.61
C GLY A 197 9.93 3.83 21.02
N ALA A 198 10.07 5.13 20.73
CA ALA A 198 11.25 5.91 21.11
C ALA A 198 11.49 5.87 22.63
N CYS A 199 12.74 5.65 23.04
CA CYS A 199 13.14 5.61 24.44
C CYS A 199 14.52 6.26 24.65
N LEU A 200 14.80 6.63 25.90
CA LEU A 200 16.09 7.16 26.32
C LEU A 200 16.83 6.06 27.09
N TYR A 201 18.07 5.77 26.66
CA TYR A 201 18.98 4.90 27.40
C TYR A 201 19.92 5.78 28.22
N TYR A 202 19.81 5.70 29.54
CA TYR A 202 20.81 6.28 30.45
C TYR A 202 21.90 5.23 30.66
N ILE A 203 23.12 5.56 30.25
CA ILE A 203 24.33 4.72 30.40
C ILE A 203 25.06 5.16 31.66
#